data_AF-A0A803KF88-F1
#
_entry.id   AF-A0A803KF88-F1
#
_cell.length_a   1.000
_cell.length_b   1.000
_cell.length_c   1.000
_cell.angle_alpha   90.00
_cell.angle_beta   90.00
_cell.angle_gamma   90.00
#
_symmetry.space_group_name_H-M   'P 1'
#
loop_
_entity.id
_entity.type
_entity.pdbx_description
1 polymer ?
#
loop_
_entity_poly.entity_id
_entity_poly.type
_entity_poly.pdbx_seq_one_letter_code
_entity_poly.pdbx_strand_id
1 'polypeptide(L)'
;MLRRPEITNAKGCSPMNPSQKKKMVKSKMAKNEEGEEHASGEDQSENEENEAQGTAETGSLLNEPTRVGNTDWCQCGLCNPMPTGVESICCYEIPKIFEKIPEDAFCIIDNPDFEIEVLNHERLDWGLRMSNFKITKQPRCDAYMRSMRKIAYRAFTVWIYTFLGFRNRKPIPSCVVREIRSKFPDPKGKYTGFLSARDYFAEDMAYDTD
;
A
#
# COMPACT_ATOMS: atom_id res chain seq x y z
N MET A 1 23.31 -32.73 25.86
CA MET A 1 23.37 -32.15 24.50
C MET A 1 22.96 -33.22 23.50
N LEU A 2 21.75 -33.13 22.93
CA LEU A 2 21.29 -34.07 21.91
C LEU A 2 21.77 -33.59 20.53
N ARG A 3 22.46 -34.44 19.77
CA ARG A 3 22.91 -34.08 18.41
C ARG A 3 21.72 -34.15 17.44
N ARG A 4 21.61 -33.14 16.57
CA ARG A 4 20.64 -33.12 15.47
C ARG A 4 21.09 -34.11 14.39
N PRO A 5 20.23 -35.01 13.88
CA PRO A 5 20.58 -35.90 12.77
C PRO A 5 20.68 -35.14 11.44
N GLU A 6 21.55 -35.61 10.56
CA GLU A 6 21.77 -35.03 9.23
C GLU A 6 20.66 -35.44 8.24
N ILE A 7 20.23 -34.50 7.40
CA ILE A 7 19.18 -34.71 6.39
C ILE A 7 19.86 -35.12 5.08
N THR A 8 19.84 -36.42 4.77
CA THR A 8 20.57 -37.00 3.62
C THR A 8 19.76 -37.07 2.32
N ASN A 9 18.52 -36.55 2.27
CA ASN A 9 17.71 -36.58 1.05
C ASN A 9 16.75 -35.40 0.93
N ALA A 10 17.24 -34.25 0.46
CA ALA A 10 16.44 -33.08 0.14
C ALA A 10 15.94 -33.15 -1.33
N LYS A 11 14.99 -34.04 -1.61
CA LYS A 11 14.23 -34.05 -2.88
C LYS A 11 12.81 -33.59 -2.63
N GLY A 12 12.52 -32.33 -2.97
CA GLY A 12 11.16 -31.77 -2.92
C GLY A 12 11.03 -30.40 -2.25
N CYS A 13 11.84 -29.41 -2.62
CA CYS A 13 11.48 -28.00 -2.44
C CYS A 13 12.24 -27.06 -3.38
N SER A 14 11.57 -25.95 -3.74
CA SER A 14 12.10 -24.78 -4.43
C SER A 14 12.37 -24.95 -5.94
N PRO A 15 12.39 -23.86 -6.74
CA PRO A 15 11.14 -23.36 -7.32
C PRO A 15 11.22 -23.20 -8.85
N MET A 16 10.10 -22.95 -9.52
CA MET A 16 10.12 -22.61 -10.95
C MET A 16 10.86 -21.30 -11.18
N ASN A 17 11.99 -21.38 -11.89
CA ASN A 17 12.80 -20.24 -12.30
C ASN A 17 12.37 -19.80 -13.71
N PRO A 18 11.94 -18.54 -13.94
CA PRO A 18 11.41 -18.12 -15.23
C PRO A 18 12.48 -18.14 -16.33
N SER A 19 12.15 -18.80 -17.45
CA SER A 19 13.04 -18.99 -18.60
C SER A 19 13.59 -17.68 -19.16
N GLN A 20 14.91 -17.60 -19.29
CA GLN A 20 15.61 -16.43 -19.80
C GLN A 20 15.29 -16.17 -21.29
N LYS A 21 15.09 -14.89 -21.62
CA LYS A 21 14.74 -14.41 -22.97
C LYS A 21 15.80 -14.83 -24.00
N LYS A 22 15.40 -15.58 -25.04
CA LYS A 22 16.23 -15.76 -26.24
C LYS A 22 16.28 -14.46 -27.04
N LYS A 23 17.47 -13.91 -27.23
CA LYS A 23 17.72 -12.85 -28.23
C LYS A 23 17.67 -13.47 -29.63
N MET A 24 16.97 -12.84 -30.57
CA MET A 24 17.18 -13.05 -32.01
C MET A 24 17.52 -11.73 -32.70
N VAL A 25 18.28 -11.85 -33.79
CA VAL A 25 19.08 -10.79 -34.40
C VAL A 25 18.28 -10.04 -35.47
N LYS A 26 18.51 -8.72 -35.61
CA LYS A 26 17.95 -7.89 -36.68
C LYS A 26 18.50 -8.32 -38.05
N SER A 27 17.63 -8.63 -39.01
CA SER A 27 17.96 -8.72 -40.44
C SER A 27 17.83 -7.35 -41.13
N LYS A 28 18.46 -7.19 -42.30
CA LYS A 28 18.40 -5.99 -43.15
C LYS A 28 17.58 -6.24 -44.43
N MET A 29 17.08 -5.14 -44.99
CA MET A 29 16.24 -4.93 -46.17
C MET A 29 16.57 -5.75 -47.45
N ALA A 30 15.53 -6.11 -48.22
CA ALA A 30 15.50 -6.04 -49.69
C ALA A 30 14.04 -6.06 -50.24
N LYS A 31 13.90 -5.63 -51.50
CA LYS A 31 12.74 -5.10 -52.26
C LYS A 31 11.71 -6.09 -52.88
N ASN A 32 10.53 -5.51 -53.18
CA ASN A 32 9.66 -5.58 -54.38
C ASN A 32 8.81 -6.82 -54.81
N GLU A 33 7.56 -6.47 -55.17
CA GLU A 33 6.74 -6.85 -56.36
C GLU A 33 5.84 -8.12 -56.42
N GLU A 34 4.54 -7.84 -56.62
CA GLU A 34 3.51 -8.48 -57.48
C GLU A 34 2.95 -9.90 -57.20
N GLY A 35 1.62 -10.04 -57.40
CA GLY A 35 0.89 -11.33 -57.46
C GLY A 35 -0.52 -11.31 -56.81
N GLU A 36 -1.56 -11.62 -57.58
CA GLU A 36 -2.98 -11.68 -57.15
C GLU A 36 -3.40 -13.09 -56.66
N GLU A 37 -4.36 -13.19 -55.73
CA GLU A 37 -5.71 -13.75 -55.97
C GLU A 37 -6.52 -14.11 -54.68
N HIS A 38 -7.82 -13.84 -54.78
CA HIS A 38 -8.99 -14.22 -53.95
C HIS A 38 -8.91 -15.38 -52.92
N ALA A 39 -9.46 -15.16 -51.71
CA ALA A 39 -10.68 -15.84 -51.21
C ALA A 39 -11.18 -15.29 -49.85
N SER A 40 -12.51 -15.32 -49.66
CA SER A 40 -13.31 -14.75 -48.55
C SER A 40 -13.15 -15.41 -47.16
N GLY A 41 -13.32 -14.61 -46.10
CA GLY A 41 -13.57 -15.08 -44.73
C GLY A 41 -13.72 -13.95 -43.69
N GLU A 42 -14.96 -13.50 -43.47
CA GLU A 42 -15.38 -12.81 -42.23
C GLU A 42 -15.34 -13.86 -41.09
N ASP A 43 -15.09 -13.62 -39.81
CA ASP A 43 -15.02 -12.40 -38.98
C ASP A 43 -13.99 -12.71 -37.83
N GLN A 44 -13.72 -11.97 -36.75
CA GLN A 44 -14.34 -10.81 -36.08
C GLN A 44 -13.27 -10.02 -35.30
N SER A 45 -13.58 -8.79 -34.87
CA SER A 45 -12.65 -7.90 -34.13
C SER A 45 -12.85 -7.93 -32.61
N GLU A 46 -11.79 -8.08 -31.82
CA GLU A 46 -11.76 -7.67 -30.40
C GLU A 46 -10.47 -6.85 -30.12
N ASN A 47 -10.65 -5.55 -29.86
CA ASN A 47 -9.58 -4.65 -29.45
C ASN A 47 -9.43 -4.67 -27.92
N GLU A 48 -8.30 -5.18 -27.41
CA GLU A 48 -7.92 -5.02 -25.99
C GLU A 48 -7.37 -3.59 -25.72
N GLU A 49 -8.27 -2.60 -25.69
CA GLU A 49 -7.97 -1.27 -25.15
C GLU A 49 -9.05 -0.85 -24.14
N ASN A 50 -8.87 -1.16 -22.83
CA ASN A 50 -9.50 -0.42 -21.73
C ASN A 50 -9.00 -0.81 -20.30
N GLU A 51 -7.74 -0.52 -19.97
CA GLU A 51 -7.27 -0.45 -18.56
C GLU A 51 -6.66 0.92 -18.21
N ALA A 52 -7.33 2.00 -18.61
CA ALA A 52 -6.84 3.37 -18.41
C ALA A 52 -7.81 4.33 -17.68
N GLN A 53 -8.95 3.87 -17.16
CA GLN A 53 -9.99 4.76 -16.61
C GLN A 53 -10.25 4.66 -15.09
N GLY A 54 -9.74 3.63 -14.39
CA GLY A 54 -10.01 3.43 -12.96
C GLY A 54 -9.26 4.34 -11.96
N THR A 55 -8.48 5.33 -12.41
CA THR A 55 -7.57 6.11 -11.53
C THR A 55 -7.99 7.54 -11.25
N ALA A 56 -8.90 8.12 -12.03
CA ALA A 56 -9.31 9.52 -11.88
C ALA A 56 -10.42 9.73 -10.82
N GLU A 57 -11.40 8.83 -10.76
CA GLU A 57 -12.65 9.05 -10.00
C GLU A 57 -12.41 9.10 -8.48
N THR A 58 -11.51 8.27 -7.95
CA THR A 58 -11.16 8.30 -6.51
C THR A 58 -10.21 9.45 -6.12
N GLY A 59 -9.75 10.27 -7.07
CA GLY A 59 -8.90 11.43 -6.79
C GLY A 59 -9.67 12.73 -6.53
N SER A 60 -10.85 12.88 -7.14
CA SER A 60 -11.60 14.16 -7.14
C SER A 60 -12.40 14.40 -5.86
N LEU A 61 -12.97 13.34 -5.27
CA LEU A 61 -13.87 13.43 -4.10
C LEU A 61 -13.15 13.66 -2.75
N LEU A 62 -11.81 13.67 -2.73
CA LEU A 62 -11.05 13.64 -1.47
C LEU A 62 -10.58 15.00 -0.97
N ASN A 63 -10.78 16.11 -1.69
CA ASN A 63 -10.32 17.43 -1.23
C ASN A 63 -11.47 18.42 -1.00
N GLU A 64 -12.47 17.99 -0.23
CA GLU A 64 -13.62 18.81 0.16
C GLU A 64 -13.25 19.68 1.39
N PRO A 65 -13.17 21.02 1.30
CA PRO A 65 -12.71 21.86 2.41
C PRO A 65 -13.69 21.90 3.60
N THR A 66 -14.97 21.60 3.34
CA THR A 66 -16.08 21.54 4.31
C THR A 66 -15.87 20.51 5.42
N ARG A 67 -15.08 19.47 5.17
CA ARG A 67 -14.83 18.35 6.11
C ARG A 67 -13.71 18.61 7.11
N VAL A 68 -12.90 19.65 6.87
CA VAL A 68 -11.74 19.99 7.70
C VAL A 68 -12.17 20.44 9.10
N GLY A 69 -11.48 19.95 10.13
CA GLY A 69 -11.69 20.38 11.51
C GLY A 69 -13.00 19.94 12.17
N ASN A 70 -13.81 19.10 11.52
CA ASN A 70 -15.03 18.50 12.07
C ASN A 70 -15.10 16.98 11.81
N THR A 71 -16.19 16.35 12.26
CA THR A 71 -16.45 14.90 12.10
C THR A 71 -17.86 14.62 11.59
N ASP A 72 -18.55 15.61 11.00
CA ASP A 72 -19.97 15.51 10.66
C ASP A 72 -20.22 14.52 9.50
N TRP A 73 -19.16 14.20 8.75
CA TRP A 73 -19.08 13.18 7.71
C TRP A 73 -18.83 11.76 8.24
N CYS A 74 -18.58 11.58 9.55
CA CYS A 74 -18.26 10.28 10.14
C CYS A 74 -19.51 9.41 10.33
N GLN A 75 -19.44 8.16 9.88
CA GLN A 75 -20.50 7.15 10.05
C GLN A 75 -20.16 6.06 11.08
N CYS A 76 -18.88 5.81 11.35
CA CYS A 76 -18.43 4.81 12.33
C CYS A 76 -18.36 5.32 13.78
N GLY A 77 -18.66 6.60 14.03
CA GLY A 77 -18.58 7.24 15.35
C GLY A 77 -17.17 7.42 15.94
N LEU A 78 -16.12 6.89 15.31
CA LEU A 78 -14.76 6.84 15.86
C LEU A 78 -13.71 7.68 15.10
N CYS A 79 -14.10 8.52 14.15
CA CYS A 79 -13.18 9.47 13.51
C CYS A 79 -12.92 10.69 14.41
N ASN A 80 -11.75 11.32 14.22
CA ASN A 80 -11.41 12.63 14.79
C ASN A 80 -11.38 13.73 13.71
N PRO A 81 -11.47 15.01 14.11
CA PRO A 81 -11.19 16.14 13.24
C PRO A 81 -9.79 16.04 12.61
N MET A 82 -9.69 16.18 11.29
CA MET A 82 -8.43 16.14 10.56
C MET A 82 -8.07 17.52 9.96
N PRO A 83 -6.77 17.83 9.81
CA PRO A 83 -6.31 19.14 9.36
C PRO A 83 -6.43 19.35 7.84
N THR A 84 -6.73 18.30 7.06
CA THR A 84 -6.89 18.35 5.61
C THR A 84 -8.11 17.57 5.16
N GLY A 85 -8.74 17.98 4.04
CA GLY A 85 -9.89 17.26 3.47
C GLY A 85 -9.52 15.83 3.07
N VAL A 86 -8.31 15.65 2.54
CA VAL A 86 -7.76 14.36 2.08
C VAL A 86 -7.56 13.35 3.22
N GLU A 87 -7.47 13.81 4.46
CA GLU A 87 -7.44 12.95 5.65
C GLU A 87 -8.81 12.78 6.31
N SER A 88 -9.80 13.58 5.92
CA SER A 88 -11.15 13.63 6.51
C SER A 88 -12.07 12.57 5.90
N ILE A 89 -11.66 11.30 6.06
CA ILE A 89 -12.28 10.11 5.45
C ILE A 89 -12.68 9.10 6.53
N CYS A 90 -13.90 8.58 6.44
CA CYS A 90 -14.45 7.52 7.28
C CYS A 90 -14.08 6.13 6.74
N CYS A 91 -13.96 5.12 7.61
CA CYS A 91 -13.72 3.74 7.17
C CYS A 91 -14.88 3.14 6.36
N TYR A 92 -16.08 3.72 6.45
CA TYR A 92 -17.26 3.32 5.67
C TYR A 92 -17.23 3.86 4.23
N GLU A 93 -16.49 4.93 3.95
CA GLU A 93 -16.46 5.58 2.62
C GLU A 93 -15.57 4.83 1.61
N ILE A 94 -14.80 3.84 2.06
CA ILE A 94 -13.90 3.05 1.22
C ILE A 94 -14.40 1.59 1.21
N PRO A 95 -14.95 1.07 0.11
CA PRO A 95 -15.54 -0.27 0.05
C PRO A 95 -14.61 -1.39 0.56
N LYS A 96 -13.35 -1.40 0.12
CA LYS A 96 -12.32 -2.38 0.57
C LYS A 96 -12.01 -2.33 2.08
N ILE A 97 -12.34 -1.23 2.76
CA ILE A 97 -12.19 -1.09 4.21
C ILE A 97 -13.50 -1.48 4.89
N PHE A 98 -14.65 -1.08 4.33
CA PHE A 98 -15.97 -1.47 4.82
C PHE A 98 -16.19 -3.00 4.78
N GLU A 99 -15.76 -3.67 3.71
CA GLU A 99 -15.72 -5.14 3.55
C GLU A 99 -14.88 -5.86 4.63
N LYS A 100 -14.01 -5.12 5.35
CA LYS A 100 -13.18 -5.64 6.44
C LYS A 100 -13.78 -5.35 7.83
N ILE A 101 -14.96 -4.73 7.92
CA ILE A 101 -15.63 -4.50 9.21
C ILE A 101 -16.52 -5.71 9.51
N PRO A 102 -16.37 -6.37 10.69
CA PRO A 102 -17.27 -7.45 11.11
C PRO A 102 -18.74 -7.02 11.15
N GLU A 103 -19.67 -7.95 10.93
CA GLU A 103 -21.12 -7.67 10.93
C GLU A 103 -21.64 -7.18 12.30
N ASP A 104 -20.94 -7.52 13.39
CA ASP A 104 -21.22 -7.12 14.77
C ASP A 104 -20.41 -5.89 15.24
N ALA A 105 -19.66 -5.24 14.34
CA ALA A 105 -18.79 -4.11 14.63
C ALA A 105 -19.27 -2.79 14.00
N PHE A 106 -18.83 -1.65 14.58
CA PHE A 106 -19.14 -0.31 14.08
C PHE A 106 -17.95 0.38 13.41
N CYS A 107 -16.73 -0.14 13.55
CA CYS A 107 -15.54 0.44 12.97
C CYS A 107 -14.52 -0.61 12.54
N ILE A 108 -13.66 -0.26 11.57
CA ILE A 108 -12.54 -1.11 11.15
C ILE A 108 -11.54 -1.40 12.28
N ILE A 109 -11.44 -0.53 13.29
CA ILE A 109 -10.54 -0.73 14.42
C ILE A 109 -11.05 -1.81 15.40
N ASP A 110 -12.33 -2.16 15.33
CA ASP A 110 -12.95 -3.22 16.13
C ASP A 110 -12.70 -4.62 15.53
N ASN A 111 -12.21 -4.71 14.28
CA ASN A 111 -11.81 -5.99 13.70
C ASN A 111 -10.63 -6.58 14.50
N PRO A 112 -10.69 -7.83 14.99
CA PRO A 112 -9.59 -8.44 15.76
C PRO A 112 -8.26 -8.52 14.98
N ASP A 113 -8.30 -8.65 13.65
CA ASP A 113 -7.11 -8.61 12.79
C ASP A 113 -6.43 -7.24 12.82
N PHE A 114 -7.13 -6.14 13.16
CA PHE A 114 -6.55 -4.80 13.20
C PHE A 114 -5.42 -4.70 14.23
N GLU A 115 -5.61 -5.21 15.45
CA GLU A 115 -4.55 -5.24 16.47
C GLU A 115 -3.37 -6.12 16.00
N ILE A 116 -3.65 -7.27 15.36
CA ILE A 116 -2.63 -8.22 14.89
C ILE A 116 -1.80 -7.64 13.74
N GLU A 117 -2.45 -7.04 12.74
CA GLU A 117 -1.83 -6.58 11.50
C GLU A 117 -1.24 -5.18 11.60
N VAL A 118 -1.84 -4.30 12.41
CA VAL A 118 -1.58 -2.84 12.39
C VAL A 118 -0.94 -2.32 13.67
N LEU A 119 -1.26 -2.89 14.84
CA LEU A 119 -0.81 -2.37 16.14
C LEU A 119 0.15 -3.30 16.90
N ASN A 120 0.32 -4.55 16.47
CA ASN A 120 1.18 -5.54 17.11
C ASN A 120 2.65 -5.05 17.14
N HIS A 121 3.14 -4.78 18.34
CA HIS A 121 4.45 -4.16 18.54
C HIS A 121 5.61 -5.00 17.99
N GLU A 122 5.56 -6.34 18.09
CA GLU A 122 6.62 -7.21 17.56
C GLU A 122 6.62 -7.23 16.03
N ARG A 123 5.44 -7.36 15.41
CA ARG A 123 5.26 -7.31 13.94
C ARG A 123 5.77 -6.00 13.35
N LEU A 124 5.45 -4.87 13.98
CA LEU A 124 5.90 -3.55 13.55
C LEU A 124 7.40 -3.34 13.77
N ASP A 125 7.97 -3.84 14.87
CA ASP A 125 9.41 -3.76 15.14
C ASP A 125 10.23 -4.60 14.13
N TRP A 126 9.74 -5.79 13.76
CA TRP A 126 10.31 -6.56 12.65
C TRP A 126 10.17 -5.80 11.32
N GLY A 127 9.00 -5.22 11.04
CA GLY A 127 8.77 -4.38 9.86
C GLY A 127 9.73 -3.18 9.77
N LEU A 128 10.06 -2.55 10.91
CA LEU A 128 11.05 -1.48 10.99
C LEU A 128 12.47 -1.98 10.65
N ARG A 129 12.92 -3.10 11.26
CA ARG A 129 14.25 -3.68 11.01
C ARG A 129 14.41 -4.18 9.58
N MET A 130 13.36 -4.75 8.98
CA MET A 130 13.36 -5.22 7.59
C MET A 130 13.30 -4.08 6.57
N SER A 131 12.70 -2.94 6.91
CA SER A 131 12.59 -1.79 6.01
C SER A 131 13.76 -0.81 6.09
N ASN A 132 14.51 -0.79 7.19
CA ASN A 132 15.71 0.05 7.33
C ASN A 132 16.92 -0.76 7.85
N PHE A 133 17.68 -1.32 6.90
CA PHE A 133 18.90 -2.08 7.15
C PHE A 133 20.06 -1.25 7.77
N LYS A 134 19.97 0.09 7.82
CA LYS A 134 20.98 0.93 8.51
C LYS A 134 20.81 0.89 10.05
N ILE A 135 19.67 0.42 10.57
CA ILE A 135 19.39 0.37 12.01
C ILE A 135 20.24 -0.72 12.69
N THR A 136 21.39 -0.32 13.22
CA THR A 136 22.31 -1.19 13.98
C THR A 136 22.04 -1.22 15.48
N LYS A 137 21.23 -0.29 16.01
CA LYS A 137 20.85 -0.14 17.43
C LYS A 137 19.42 0.37 17.52
N GLN A 138 18.74 0.11 18.64
CA GLN A 138 17.40 0.66 18.86
C GLN A 138 17.45 2.21 18.88
N PRO A 139 16.59 2.91 18.12
CA PRO A 139 16.52 4.37 18.13
C PRO A 139 16.12 4.94 19.51
N ARG A 140 16.36 6.25 19.72
CA ARG A 140 15.79 6.97 20.88
C ARG A 140 14.26 6.85 20.87
N CYS A 141 13.63 6.83 22.04
CA CYS A 141 12.19 6.58 22.20
C CYS A 141 11.31 7.39 21.24
N ASP A 142 11.48 8.70 21.15
CA ASP A 142 10.73 9.58 20.25
C ASP A 142 10.84 9.17 18.77
N ALA A 143 12.07 8.88 18.32
CA ALA A 143 12.36 8.46 16.94
C ALA A 143 11.83 7.05 16.67
N TYR A 144 11.89 6.17 17.68
CA TYR A 144 11.31 4.83 17.62
C TYR A 144 9.79 4.90 17.47
N MET A 145 9.08 5.66 18.30
CA MET A 145 7.62 5.83 18.20
C MET A 145 7.19 6.48 16.88
N ARG A 146 7.95 7.46 16.37
CA ARG A 146 7.74 8.04 15.03
C ARG A 146 7.88 6.99 13.93
N SER A 147 8.88 6.11 14.02
CA SER A 147 9.08 5.00 13.08
C SER A 147 7.99 3.94 13.20
N MET A 148 7.58 3.55 14.41
CA MET A 148 6.48 2.61 14.64
C MET A 148 5.16 3.11 14.03
N ARG A 149 4.82 4.41 14.19
CA ARG A 149 3.69 5.02 13.45
C ARG A 149 3.83 4.87 11.93
N LYS A 150 5.00 5.19 11.37
CA LYS A 150 5.24 5.06 9.91
C LYS A 150 5.06 3.62 9.43
N ILE A 151 5.52 2.63 10.19
CA ILE A 151 5.30 1.21 9.83
C ILE A 151 3.83 0.83 9.98
N ALA A 152 3.13 1.25 11.05
CA ALA A 152 1.71 0.97 11.26
C ALA A 152 0.81 1.52 10.13
N TYR A 153 1.05 2.75 9.68
CA TYR A 153 0.34 3.31 8.52
C TYR A 153 0.57 2.46 7.24
N ARG A 154 1.80 1.97 7.03
CA ARG A 154 2.14 1.10 5.89
C ARG A 154 1.52 -0.29 6.04
N ALA A 155 1.49 -0.85 7.25
CA ALA A 155 0.91 -2.14 7.57
C ALA A 155 -0.59 -2.15 7.28
N PHE A 156 -1.34 -1.14 7.76
CA PHE A 156 -2.76 -0.97 7.41
C PHE A 156 -2.96 -0.87 5.89
N THR A 157 -2.15 -0.06 5.21
CA THR A 157 -2.22 0.11 3.75
C THR A 157 -2.00 -1.22 3.01
N VAL A 158 -1.06 -2.05 3.46
CA VAL A 158 -0.81 -3.39 2.89
C VAL A 158 -1.93 -4.38 3.24
N TRP A 159 -2.46 -4.35 4.46
CA TRP A 159 -3.54 -5.23 4.90
C TRP A 159 -4.84 -5.05 4.10
N ILE A 160 -5.20 -3.81 3.77
CA ILE A 160 -6.40 -3.48 2.98
C ILE A 160 -6.19 -3.69 1.48
N TYR A 161 -5.07 -3.21 0.92
CA TYR A 161 -4.91 -3.12 -0.54
C TYR A 161 -3.92 -4.12 -1.14
N THR A 162 -3.16 -4.85 -0.33
CA THR A 162 -2.01 -5.70 -0.70
C THR A 162 -0.90 -4.93 -1.43
N PHE A 163 -1.00 -4.78 -2.75
CA PHE A 163 0.00 -4.14 -3.60
C PHE A 163 -0.59 -2.91 -4.31
N LEU A 164 -0.15 -1.70 -3.94
CA LEU A 164 -0.62 -0.46 -4.57
C LEU A 164 0.22 -0.04 -5.79
N GLY A 165 1.45 -0.54 -5.91
CA GLY A 165 2.43 -0.08 -6.91
C GLY A 165 3.16 1.22 -6.51
N PHE A 166 4.01 1.72 -7.41
CA PHE A 166 4.83 2.90 -7.15
C PHE A 166 4.02 4.20 -7.22
N ARG A 167 4.31 5.17 -6.34
CA ARG A 167 3.64 6.49 -6.22
C ARG A 167 2.11 6.48 -5.98
N ASN A 168 1.46 5.33 -5.91
CA ASN A 168 0.05 5.21 -5.58
C ASN A 168 -0.16 5.23 -4.05
N ARG A 169 -0.08 6.42 -3.44
CA ARG A 169 -0.39 6.61 -2.01
C ARG A 169 -1.90 6.80 -1.86
N LYS A 170 -2.51 6.04 -0.95
CA LYS A 170 -3.92 6.21 -0.54
C LYS A 170 -3.97 6.77 0.89
N PRO A 171 -4.85 7.74 1.20
CA PRO A 171 -5.07 8.19 2.56
C PRO A 171 -5.73 7.09 3.40
N ILE A 172 -5.51 7.16 4.72
CA ILE A 172 -6.00 6.19 5.70
C ILE A 172 -7.15 6.85 6.47
N PRO A 173 -8.23 6.12 6.82
CA PRO A 173 -9.35 6.69 7.57
C PRO A 173 -8.95 7.33 8.89
N SER A 174 -9.63 8.41 9.26
CA SER A 174 -9.33 9.19 10.49
C SER A 174 -9.40 8.34 11.76
N CYS A 175 -10.34 7.40 11.86
CA CYS A 175 -10.45 6.47 13.00
C CYS A 175 -9.19 5.60 13.19
N VAL A 176 -8.61 5.13 12.09
CA VAL A 176 -7.36 4.34 12.09
C VAL A 176 -6.16 5.24 12.42
N VAL A 177 -6.12 6.46 11.87
CA VAL A 177 -5.05 7.43 12.18
C VAL A 177 -5.08 7.82 13.67
N ARG A 178 -6.27 8.01 14.25
CA ARG A 178 -6.48 8.24 15.68
C ARG A 178 -5.90 7.10 16.51
N GLU A 179 -6.27 5.86 16.18
CA GLU A 179 -5.87 4.68 16.97
C GLU A 179 -4.35 4.42 16.90
N ILE A 180 -3.75 4.53 15.72
CA ILE A 180 -2.29 4.42 15.55
C ILE A 180 -1.54 5.52 16.32
N ARG A 181 -2.07 6.76 16.36
CA ARG A 181 -1.48 7.87 17.14
C ARG A 181 -1.69 7.70 18.65
N SER A 182 -2.76 7.01 19.07
CA SER A 182 -2.98 6.62 20.47
C SER A 182 -1.95 5.59 20.93
N LYS A 183 -1.78 4.51 20.14
CA LYS A 183 -0.82 3.42 20.42
C LYS A 183 0.64 3.88 20.40
N PHE A 184 1.00 4.75 19.46
CA PHE A 184 2.38 5.22 19.24
C PHE A 184 2.42 6.76 19.27
N PRO A 185 2.30 7.40 20.45
CA PRO A 185 2.15 8.85 20.56
C PRO A 185 3.41 9.63 20.17
N ASP A 186 3.23 10.89 19.76
CA ASP A 186 4.31 11.87 19.67
C ASP A 186 4.36 12.69 20.97
N PRO A 187 5.48 12.73 21.73
CA PRO A 187 5.55 13.48 22.99
C PRO A 187 5.26 14.97 22.87
N LYS A 188 5.35 15.54 21.66
CA LYS A 188 5.07 16.96 21.38
C LYS A 188 3.76 17.16 20.60
N GLY A 189 3.00 16.09 20.34
CA GLY A 189 1.78 16.11 19.52
C GLY A 189 2.01 16.51 18.05
N LYS A 190 3.26 16.50 17.56
CA LYS A 190 3.60 17.03 16.22
C LYS A 190 3.52 15.94 15.16
N TYR A 191 2.37 15.84 14.52
CA TYR A 191 2.14 14.90 13.42
C TYR A 191 2.24 15.60 12.06
N THR A 192 2.98 14.99 11.13
CA THR A 192 2.89 15.31 9.70
C THR A 192 1.64 14.64 9.13
N GLY A 193 0.84 15.37 8.36
CA GLY A 193 -0.34 14.82 7.69
C GLY A 193 -0.01 14.00 6.43
N PHE A 194 -1.03 13.61 5.69
CA PHE A 194 -0.88 12.92 4.41
C PHE A 194 -0.14 13.80 3.38
N LEU A 195 0.94 13.26 2.82
CA LEU A 195 1.67 13.86 1.69
C LEU A 195 1.46 12.98 0.46
N SER A 196 0.95 13.58 -0.63
CA SER A 196 0.82 12.85 -1.89
C SER A 196 2.20 12.47 -2.44
N ALA A 197 2.24 11.53 -3.39
CA ALA A 197 3.50 11.12 -4.00
C ALA A 197 4.13 12.17 -4.93
N ARG A 198 3.43 13.29 -5.19
CA ARG A 198 3.95 14.45 -5.94
C ARG A 198 4.47 15.57 -5.03
N ASP A 199 3.89 15.69 -3.83
CA ASP A 199 4.25 16.73 -2.84
C ASP A 199 5.43 16.31 -1.94
N TYR A 200 5.91 15.08 -2.12
CA TYR A 200 7.06 14.55 -1.39
C TYR A 200 8.34 14.95 -2.12
N PHE A 201 8.97 16.04 -1.66
CA PHE A 201 10.18 16.60 -2.28
C PHE A 201 11.31 15.56 -2.37
N ALA A 202 12.11 15.64 -3.44
CA ALA A 202 13.20 14.70 -3.68
C ALA A 202 14.30 14.77 -2.60
N GLU A 203 14.45 15.92 -1.95
CA GLU A 203 15.34 16.12 -0.80
C GLU A 203 14.88 15.31 0.42
N ASP A 204 13.58 15.32 0.75
CA ASP A 204 13.02 14.53 1.84
C ASP A 204 13.14 13.01 1.60
N MET A 205 13.23 12.56 0.34
CA MET A 205 13.52 11.14 0.02
C MET A 205 14.92 10.70 0.44
N ALA A 206 15.89 11.61 0.53
CA ALA A 206 17.24 11.28 0.99
C ALA A 206 17.24 11.10 2.51
N TYR A 207 16.71 12.07 3.25
CA TYR A 207 16.79 12.13 4.71
C TYR A 207 15.83 11.19 5.44
N ASP A 208 14.73 10.75 4.84
CA ASP A 208 13.89 9.69 5.42
C ASP A 208 14.57 8.30 5.37
N THR A 209 15.77 8.20 4.79
CA THR A 209 16.61 6.99 4.82
C THR A 209 17.73 7.01 5.87
N ASP A 210 17.91 8.09 6.64
CA ASP A 210 19.03 8.26 7.59
C ASP A 210 18.63 8.08 9.07
#